data_AF-W1F6L1-F1
#
_entry.id   AF-W1F6L1-F1
#
_cell.length_a   1.000
_cell.length_b   1.000
_cell.length_c   1.000
_cell.angle_alpha   90.00
_cell.angle_beta   90.00
_cell.angle_gamma   90.00
#
_symmetry.space_group_name_H-M   'P 1'
#
loop_
_entity.id
_entity.type
_entity.pdbx_description
1 polymer ?
#
loop_
_entity_poly.entity_id
_entity_poly.type
_entity_poly.pdbx_seq_one_letter_code
_entity_poly.pdbx_strand_id
1 'polypeptide(L)'
;MVIEAGDKTDEPIRTRGWTHWHHLFHPRQLLFLSLVNKYSLAEGKFNFLQCMNHLSKLTRWRPQAGGGGGSAATFDNQALNTLYNYPVRATGSIENILAAQHNHCGISENVSFVVNSHPAPELDVENDIYITDPPYGDAVKYEEITEFFIAWLRKNPPKEFAHWTWDSRRSLAVKGEDEGFRTGMVAAYRKMAQKMPDNGLQVLMFTHQSGAIWADMANIIWASGLQVTAAWYVVTETDSALRGGSNVKGTIILILRKRHQALETFRDDLGWEIEEAVKEQVESLIGLDKKVRSQGAEGLYTDADLQMAGYAAALKVLTAYSRIDGKDMVTEAEAPRQKGKKNFC
;
A
#
# COMPACT_ATOMS: atom_id res chain seq x y z
N MET A 1 -16.03 14.35 15.84
CA MET A 1 -15.19 14.94 14.78
C MET A 1 -16.09 15.19 13.59
N VAL A 2 -16.06 16.41 13.05
CA VAL A 2 -16.71 16.76 11.77
C VAL A 2 -16.01 15.98 10.66
N ILE A 3 -16.73 15.52 9.66
CA ILE A 3 -16.13 14.90 8.47
C ILE A 3 -15.51 16.02 7.64
N GLU A 4 -14.20 15.95 7.42
CA GLU A 4 -13.50 16.86 6.52
C GLU A 4 -13.81 16.48 5.07
N ALA A 5 -14.01 17.48 4.21
CA ALA A 5 -14.29 17.24 2.80
C ALA A 5 -13.12 16.56 2.09
N GLY A 6 -13.41 15.75 1.08
CA GLY A 6 -12.41 14.96 0.35
C GLY A 6 -13.07 14.00 -0.62
N ASP A 7 -12.26 13.34 -1.46
CA ASP A 7 -12.79 12.52 -2.55
C ASP A 7 -13.63 11.34 -2.06
N LYS A 8 -13.19 10.66 -0.99
CA LYS A 8 -13.97 9.57 -0.37
C LYS A 8 -14.91 10.08 0.72
N THR A 9 -14.54 11.17 1.38
CA THR A 9 -15.26 11.69 2.55
C THR A 9 -16.45 12.60 2.22
N ASP A 10 -16.53 13.12 0.99
CA ASP A 10 -17.68 13.87 0.50
C ASP A 10 -18.92 13.00 0.26
N GLU A 11 -18.73 11.71 -0.02
CA GLU A 11 -19.86 10.81 -0.32
C GLU A 11 -20.87 10.73 0.84
N PRO A 12 -20.49 10.41 2.11
CA PRO A 12 -21.38 10.47 3.27
C PRO A 12 -22.14 11.77 3.45
N ILE A 13 -21.49 12.91 3.17
CA ILE A 13 -22.06 14.24 3.33
C ILE A 13 -23.11 14.47 2.24
N ARG A 14 -22.73 14.25 0.97
CA ARG A 14 -23.54 14.55 -0.20
C ARG A 14 -24.77 13.67 -0.33
N THR A 15 -24.67 12.38 -0.04
CA THR A 15 -25.76 11.42 -0.29
C THR A 15 -26.71 11.25 0.89
N ARG A 16 -26.23 11.46 2.13
CA ARG A 16 -27.01 11.22 3.36
C ARG A 16 -27.05 12.40 4.33
N GLY A 17 -26.30 13.47 4.09
CA GLY A 17 -26.18 14.61 5.01
C GLY A 17 -25.38 14.29 6.28
N TRP A 18 -24.57 13.22 6.27
CA TRP A 18 -23.80 12.83 7.43
C TRP A 18 -22.55 13.70 7.57
N THR A 19 -22.65 14.76 8.36
CA THR A 19 -21.55 15.74 8.58
C THR A 19 -20.58 15.36 9.69
N HIS A 20 -20.86 14.31 10.46
CA HIS A 20 -20.02 13.89 11.58
C HIS A 20 -19.85 12.37 11.59
N TRP A 21 -18.67 11.88 11.96
CA TRP A 21 -18.37 10.45 11.99
C TRP A 21 -19.31 9.61 12.87
N HIS A 22 -19.87 10.19 13.93
CA HIS A 22 -20.84 9.47 14.78
C HIS A 22 -22.21 9.30 14.11
N HIS A 23 -22.55 10.06 13.07
CA HIS A 23 -23.80 9.90 12.31
C HIS A 23 -23.87 8.55 11.57
N LEU A 24 -22.71 7.93 11.31
CA LEU A 24 -22.58 6.62 10.67
C LEU A 24 -23.02 5.46 11.55
N PHE A 25 -23.45 5.73 12.78
CA PHE A 25 -23.87 4.71 13.75
C PHE A 25 -25.26 5.04 14.31
N HIS A 26 -25.96 4.02 14.77
CA HIS A 26 -27.19 4.16 15.55
C HIS A 26 -26.89 4.43 17.02
N PRO A 27 -27.82 5.04 17.79
CA PRO A 27 -27.65 5.27 19.21
C PRO A 27 -27.25 4.01 20.01
N ARG A 28 -27.86 2.85 19.70
CA ARG A 28 -27.49 1.56 20.31
C ARG A 28 -26.05 1.15 20.00
N GLN A 29 -25.60 1.33 18.76
CA GLN A 29 -24.24 1.00 18.34
C GLN A 29 -23.23 1.95 18.98
N LEU A 30 -23.57 3.25 19.08
CA LEU A 30 -22.75 4.23 19.78
C LEU A 30 -22.57 3.85 21.25
N LEU A 31 -23.65 3.48 21.95
CA LEU A 31 -23.58 3.02 23.33
C LEU A 31 -22.70 1.77 23.44
N PHE A 32 -22.94 0.75 22.62
CA PHE A 32 -22.17 -0.49 22.64
C PHE A 32 -20.68 -0.24 22.39
N LEU A 33 -20.33 0.48 21.30
CA LEU A 33 -18.96 0.81 20.94
C LEU A 33 -18.28 1.65 22.02
N SER A 34 -19.01 2.57 22.67
CA SER A 34 -18.46 3.35 23.79
C SER A 34 -18.11 2.47 24.99
N LEU A 35 -18.92 1.46 25.31
CA LEU A 35 -18.66 0.52 26.40
C LEU A 35 -17.47 -0.38 26.07
N VAL A 36 -17.43 -0.93 24.85
CA VAL A 36 -16.29 -1.74 24.37
C VAL A 36 -15.01 -0.90 24.44
N ASN A 37 -15.02 0.32 23.91
CA ASN A 37 -13.84 1.19 23.98
C ASN A 37 -13.46 1.57 25.42
N LYS A 38 -14.42 1.73 26.32
CA LYS A 38 -14.12 2.05 27.72
C LYS A 38 -13.44 0.90 28.46
N TYR A 39 -13.86 -0.34 28.21
CA TYR A 39 -13.41 -1.51 28.96
C TYR A 39 -12.34 -2.34 28.26
N SER A 40 -12.04 -2.09 26.98
CA SER A 40 -10.96 -2.79 26.30
C SER A 40 -9.59 -2.25 26.68
N LEU A 41 -8.64 -3.15 26.89
CA LEU A 41 -7.21 -2.84 26.98
C LEU A 41 -6.67 -2.35 25.62
N ALA A 42 -5.39 -1.93 25.58
CA ALA A 42 -4.74 -1.48 24.36
C ALA A 42 -4.80 -2.51 23.22
N GLU A 43 -4.46 -3.77 23.52
CA GLU A 43 -4.54 -4.89 22.57
C GLU A 43 -5.96 -5.12 22.06
N GLY A 44 -6.96 -4.91 22.94
CA GLY A 44 -8.37 -5.01 22.59
C GLY A 44 -8.86 -3.90 21.66
N LYS A 45 -8.07 -2.85 21.40
CA LYS A 45 -8.47 -1.79 20.45
C LYS A 45 -8.56 -2.30 19.03
N PHE A 46 -7.77 -3.28 18.62
CA PHE A 46 -7.91 -3.89 17.31
C PHE A 46 -9.30 -4.51 17.12
N ASN A 47 -9.81 -5.22 18.14
CA ASN A 47 -11.15 -5.81 18.13
C ASN A 47 -12.23 -4.73 18.14
N PHE A 48 -12.03 -3.65 18.90
CA PHE A 48 -12.91 -2.48 18.89
C PHE A 48 -13.01 -1.84 17.49
N LEU A 49 -11.89 -1.62 16.80
CA LEU A 49 -11.88 -1.07 15.44
C LEU A 49 -12.60 -2.01 14.46
N GLN A 50 -12.41 -3.32 14.58
CA GLN A 50 -13.16 -4.30 13.77
C GLN A 50 -14.65 -4.29 14.08
N CYS A 51 -15.05 -4.11 15.34
CA CYS A 51 -16.46 -3.93 15.70
C CYS A 51 -17.07 -2.72 14.99
N MET A 52 -16.34 -1.58 14.93
CA MET A 52 -16.80 -0.40 14.18
C MET A 52 -16.99 -0.72 12.69
N ASN A 53 -16.02 -1.43 12.10
CA ASN A 53 -16.07 -1.86 10.70
C ASN A 53 -17.32 -2.71 10.39
N HIS A 54 -17.84 -3.45 11.37
CA HIS A 54 -19.01 -4.32 11.21
C HIS A 54 -20.32 -3.78 11.81
N LEU A 55 -20.30 -2.59 12.42
CA LEU A 55 -21.47 -1.97 13.07
C LEU A 55 -21.91 -0.65 12.46
N SER A 56 -21.21 -0.12 11.46
CA SER A 56 -21.64 1.13 10.84
C SER A 56 -22.87 0.93 9.94
N LYS A 57 -23.56 2.04 9.63
CA LYS A 57 -24.62 2.14 8.63
C LYS A 57 -24.11 1.94 7.19
N LEU A 58 -22.79 1.85 6.99
CA LEU A 58 -22.17 1.57 5.70
C LEU A 58 -22.00 0.07 5.45
N THR A 59 -22.36 -0.78 6.42
CA THR A 59 -22.28 -2.23 6.26
C THR A 59 -23.34 -2.73 5.28
N ARG A 60 -22.95 -3.60 4.35
CA ARG A 60 -23.83 -4.14 3.32
C ARG A 60 -24.49 -5.44 3.74
N TRP A 61 -25.75 -5.65 3.39
CA TRP A 61 -26.41 -6.95 3.54
C TRP A 61 -25.83 -7.98 2.55
N ARG A 62 -25.52 -9.17 3.04
CA ARG A 62 -25.00 -10.31 2.26
C ARG A 62 -25.99 -11.48 2.37
N PRO A 63 -26.92 -11.63 1.42
CA PRO A 63 -27.94 -12.68 1.44
C PRO A 63 -27.35 -14.10 1.41
N GLN A 64 -26.19 -14.26 0.77
CA GLN A 64 -25.52 -15.55 0.56
C GLN A 64 -24.55 -15.94 1.68
N ALA A 65 -24.42 -15.13 2.73
CA ALA A 65 -23.68 -15.58 3.91
C ALA A 65 -24.47 -16.72 4.56
N GLY A 66 -23.82 -17.85 4.83
CA GLY A 66 -24.48 -19.07 5.32
C GLY A 66 -25.39 -18.84 6.54
N GLY A 67 -26.41 -19.69 6.71
CA GLY A 67 -27.34 -19.61 7.84
C GLY A 67 -28.46 -18.56 7.70
N GLY A 68 -28.78 -18.09 6.49
CA GLY A 68 -29.92 -17.19 6.23
C GLY A 68 -29.56 -15.73 5.94
N GLY A 69 -28.29 -15.44 5.63
CA GLY A 69 -27.80 -14.09 5.31
C GLY A 69 -27.06 -13.44 6.48
N GLY A 70 -26.21 -12.45 6.16
CA GLY A 70 -25.34 -11.77 7.12
C GLY A 70 -24.98 -10.36 6.67
N SER A 71 -24.05 -9.71 7.36
CA SER A 71 -23.55 -8.38 6.95
C SER A 71 -22.07 -8.39 6.59
N ALA A 72 -21.72 -7.57 5.61
CA ALA A 72 -20.35 -7.25 5.23
C ALA A 72 -19.66 -6.35 6.25
N ALA A 73 -18.35 -6.17 6.08
CA ALA A 73 -17.61 -5.04 6.66
C ALA A 73 -17.94 -3.75 5.89
N THR A 74 -17.70 -2.60 6.53
CA THR A 74 -17.79 -1.27 5.93
C THR A 74 -16.78 -1.12 4.80
N PHE A 75 -15.53 -1.53 5.07
CA PHE A 75 -14.41 -1.42 4.13
C PHE A 75 -14.15 -2.71 3.36
N ASP A 76 -15.18 -3.49 3.02
CA ASP A 76 -15.00 -4.71 2.21
C ASP A 76 -14.53 -4.42 0.78
N ASN A 77 -14.72 -3.19 0.30
CA ASN A 77 -14.18 -2.64 -0.94
C ASN A 77 -13.39 -1.33 -0.71
N GLN A 78 -12.91 -1.07 0.51
CA GLN A 78 -12.12 0.12 0.87
C GLN A 78 -12.79 1.48 0.56
N ALA A 79 -14.14 1.55 0.60
CA ALA A 79 -14.90 2.77 0.35
C ALA A 79 -15.94 3.07 1.43
N LEU A 80 -16.41 4.31 1.48
CA LEU A 80 -17.46 4.77 2.41
C LEU A 80 -18.86 4.69 1.76
N ASN A 81 -19.26 3.48 1.35
CA ASN A 81 -20.47 3.27 0.55
C ASN A 81 -21.75 3.66 1.31
N THR A 82 -22.47 4.63 0.78
CA THR A 82 -23.66 5.18 1.44
C THR A 82 -24.93 4.40 1.10
N LEU A 83 -25.34 3.50 2.00
CA LEU A 83 -26.43 2.57 1.77
C LEU A 83 -27.80 3.12 2.22
N TYR A 84 -28.84 2.86 1.43
CA TYR A 84 -30.23 3.17 1.82
C TYR A 84 -30.75 2.23 2.90
N ASN A 85 -30.44 0.93 2.76
CA ASN A 85 -30.76 -0.11 3.72
C ASN A 85 -29.46 -0.75 4.23
N TYR A 86 -29.33 -0.86 5.54
CA TYR A 86 -28.16 -1.42 6.21
C TYR A 86 -28.61 -2.36 7.33
N PRO A 87 -27.92 -3.49 7.53
CA PRO A 87 -28.23 -4.43 8.59
C PRO A 87 -27.72 -3.92 9.94
N VAL A 88 -28.35 -4.41 11.01
CA VAL A 88 -27.93 -4.12 12.39
C VAL A 88 -27.66 -5.44 13.09
N ARG A 89 -26.39 -5.71 13.43
CA ARG A 89 -25.99 -6.93 14.14
C ARG A 89 -26.45 -6.91 15.60
N ALA A 90 -26.95 -8.04 16.10
CA ALA A 90 -27.13 -8.26 17.53
C ALA A 90 -25.76 -8.39 18.23
N THR A 91 -25.71 -8.14 19.54
CA THR A 91 -24.46 -8.21 20.32
C THR A 91 -23.80 -9.59 20.23
N GLY A 92 -24.57 -10.67 20.36
CA GLY A 92 -24.04 -12.04 20.23
C GLY A 92 -23.42 -12.32 18.86
N SER A 93 -23.91 -11.69 17.79
CA SER A 93 -23.36 -11.85 16.43
C SER A 93 -22.01 -11.14 16.21
N ILE A 94 -21.47 -10.47 17.23
CA ILE A 94 -20.19 -9.77 17.23
C ILE A 94 -19.21 -10.35 18.25
N GLU A 95 -19.64 -11.31 19.06
CA GLU A 95 -18.81 -11.96 20.06
C GLU A 95 -17.50 -12.51 19.48
N ASN A 96 -17.57 -13.16 18.31
CA ASN A 96 -16.38 -13.67 17.62
C ASN A 96 -15.38 -12.58 17.23
N ILE A 97 -15.84 -11.34 16.96
CA ILE A 97 -14.97 -10.20 16.66
C ILE A 97 -14.38 -9.64 17.97
N LEU A 98 -15.19 -9.57 19.02
CA LEU A 98 -14.75 -9.08 20.33
C LEU A 98 -13.74 -10.01 21.01
N ALA A 99 -13.95 -11.32 20.89
CA ALA A 99 -13.11 -12.36 21.48
C ALA A 99 -12.00 -12.86 20.54
N ALA A 100 -11.87 -12.25 19.36
CA ALA A 100 -10.83 -12.61 18.39
C ALA A 100 -9.45 -12.51 19.05
N GLN A 101 -8.69 -13.60 18.97
CA GLN A 101 -7.30 -13.66 19.38
C GLN A 101 -6.42 -13.30 18.18
N HIS A 102 -5.43 -12.44 18.40
CA HIS A 102 -4.46 -12.09 17.37
C HIS A 102 -3.20 -12.92 17.54
N ASN A 103 -2.63 -13.33 16.42
CA ASN A 103 -1.30 -13.92 16.40
C ASN A 103 -0.32 -12.89 16.95
N HIS A 104 0.42 -13.27 17.98
CA HIS A 104 1.46 -12.46 18.56
C HIS A 104 2.72 -13.30 18.72
N CYS A 105 3.86 -12.67 18.56
CA CYS A 105 5.16 -13.24 18.84
C CYS A 105 5.86 -12.32 19.82
N GLY A 106 6.28 -12.85 20.97
CA GLY A 106 7.04 -12.07 21.94
C GLY A 106 8.39 -11.67 21.35
N ILE A 107 8.83 -10.45 21.63
CA ILE A 107 10.21 -10.02 21.37
C ILE A 107 11.07 -10.58 22.51
N SER A 108 12.21 -11.19 22.17
CA SER A 108 13.14 -11.74 23.16
C SER A 108 13.69 -10.64 24.09
N GLU A 109 13.91 -10.98 25.37
CA GLU A 109 14.47 -10.05 26.36
C GLU A 109 15.86 -9.49 25.98
N ASN A 110 16.59 -10.20 25.11
CA ASN A 110 17.91 -9.79 24.62
C ASN A 110 17.84 -8.82 23.42
N VAL A 111 16.65 -8.36 23.04
CA VAL A 111 16.43 -7.46 21.90
C VAL A 111 15.93 -6.11 22.42
N SER A 112 16.71 -5.06 22.16
CA SER A 112 16.23 -3.69 22.31
C SER A 112 15.34 -3.33 21.13
N PHE A 113 14.15 -2.80 21.39
CA PHE A 113 13.25 -2.31 20.34
C PHE A 113 12.80 -0.88 20.64
N VAL A 114 12.57 -0.11 19.58
CA VAL A 114 12.03 1.25 19.63
C VAL A 114 10.94 1.35 18.59
N VAL A 115 9.80 1.95 18.95
CA VAL A 115 8.67 2.18 18.04
C VAL A 115 8.46 3.68 17.91
N ASN A 116 8.65 4.20 16.70
CA ASN A 116 8.47 5.62 16.38
C ASN A 116 7.51 5.79 15.20
N SER A 117 6.90 6.98 15.10
CA SER A 117 6.07 7.37 13.97
C SER A 117 6.42 8.79 13.55
N HIS A 118 6.94 8.95 12.34
CA HIS A 118 7.34 10.23 11.76
C HIS A 118 7.32 10.13 10.23
N PRO A 119 7.31 11.26 9.50
CA PRO A 119 7.53 11.27 8.06
C PRO A 119 8.86 10.60 7.68
N ALA A 120 8.89 9.88 6.56
CA ALA A 120 10.13 9.24 6.09
C ALA A 120 11.30 10.22 5.85
N PRO A 121 11.09 11.44 5.32
CA PRO A 121 12.18 12.43 5.18
C PRO A 121 12.81 12.89 6.50
N GLU A 122 12.15 12.65 7.64
CA GLU A 122 12.61 13.03 8.98
C GLU A 122 13.39 11.92 9.70
N LEU A 123 13.66 10.78 9.04
CA LEU A 123 14.47 9.68 9.59
C LEU A 123 15.80 10.17 10.18
N ASP A 124 16.08 9.81 11.43
CA ASP A 124 17.28 10.18 12.17
C ASP A 124 18.19 8.99 12.49
N VAL A 125 17.63 7.79 12.64
CA VAL A 125 18.36 6.53 12.88
C VAL A 125 18.75 5.84 11.56
N GLU A 126 19.91 5.18 11.57
CA GLU A 126 20.36 4.31 10.48
C GLU A 126 19.72 2.91 10.61
N ASN A 127 19.22 2.37 9.49
CA ASN A 127 18.62 1.03 9.44
C ASN A 127 19.23 0.22 8.30
N ASP A 128 19.48 -1.07 8.53
CA ASP A 128 19.98 -2.00 7.52
C ASP A 128 18.93 -2.30 6.43
N ILE A 129 17.65 -2.30 6.83
CA ILE A 129 16.52 -2.74 6.00
C ILE A 129 15.40 -1.72 6.11
N TYR A 130 14.90 -1.28 4.95
CA TYR A 130 13.62 -0.57 4.83
C TYR A 130 12.62 -1.45 4.09
N ILE A 131 11.35 -1.45 4.52
CA ILE A 131 10.27 -2.18 3.85
C ILE A 131 9.13 -1.21 3.60
N THR A 132 8.71 -1.10 2.34
CA THR A 132 7.78 -0.06 1.89
C THR A 132 6.74 -0.61 0.92
N ASP A 133 5.51 -0.13 1.06
CA ASP A 133 4.38 -0.32 0.16
C ASP A 133 3.71 1.06 -0.06
N PRO A 134 4.31 1.93 -0.87
CA PRO A 134 3.84 3.30 -1.03
C PRO A 134 2.64 3.35 -2.01
N PRO A 135 1.82 4.42 -1.97
CA PRO A 135 0.67 4.56 -2.86
C PRO A 135 1.11 4.79 -4.31
N TYR A 136 0.42 4.20 -5.29
CA TYR A 136 0.64 4.42 -6.72
C TYR A 136 -0.66 4.67 -7.47
N GLY A 137 -0.69 5.68 -8.36
CA GLY A 137 -1.85 5.98 -9.22
C GLY A 137 -3.14 6.17 -8.42
N ASP A 138 -4.19 5.43 -8.79
CA ASP A 138 -5.52 5.40 -8.16
C ASP A 138 -5.51 4.66 -6.79
N ALA A 139 -4.53 4.95 -5.95
CA ALA A 139 -4.37 4.30 -4.65
C ALA A 139 -5.54 4.60 -3.71
N VAL A 140 -5.75 3.69 -2.77
CA VAL A 140 -6.72 3.86 -1.69
C VAL A 140 -6.33 5.09 -0.87
N LYS A 141 -7.27 6.02 -0.70
CA LYS A 141 -7.09 7.25 0.09
C LYS A 141 -7.20 6.97 1.59
N TYR A 142 -6.20 6.27 2.13
CA TYR A 142 -6.13 5.88 3.54
C TYR A 142 -6.23 7.09 4.48
N GLU A 143 -5.62 8.22 4.11
CA GLU A 143 -5.69 9.47 4.85
C GLU A 143 -7.12 9.98 5.02
N GLU A 144 -8.03 9.65 4.11
CA GLU A 144 -9.45 10.02 4.24
C GLU A 144 -10.22 8.94 5.01
N ILE A 145 -10.12 7.67 4.59
CA ILE A 145 -10.98 6.61 5.15
C ILE A 145 -10.62 6.21 6.58
N THR A 146 -9.36 6.42 7.01
CA THR A 146 -8.94 6.11 8.39
C THR A 146 -9.52 7.07 9.42
N GLU A 147 -10.00 8.24 9.01
CA GLU A 147 -10.67 9.21 9.88
C GLU A 147 -11.91 8.61 10.57
N PHE A 148 -12.55 7.64 9.92
CA PHE A 148 -13.61 6.82 10.50
C PHE A 148 -13.21 6.20 11.85
N PHE A 149 -11.97 5.71 11.95
CA PHE A 149 -11.41 5.11 13.16
C PHE A 149 -10.80 6.15 14.10
N ILE A 150 -10.02 7.09 13.55
CA ILE A 150 -9.36 8.16 14.31
C ILE A 150 -10.38 8.98 15.10
N ALA A 151 -11.57 9.24 14.54
CA ALA A 151 -12.63 9.98 15.21
C ALA A 151 -13.02 9.41 16.58
N TRP A 152 -12.84 8.10 16.80
CA TRP A 152 -13.12 7.41 18.06
C TRP A 152 -11.93 7.40 19.01
N LEU A 153 -10.72 7.12 18.49
CA LEU A 153 -9.53 6.95 19.32
C LEU A 153 -8.91 8.29 19.76
N ARG A 154 -9.01 9.34 18.94
CA ARG A 154 -8.34 10.63 19.22
C ARG A 154 -8.72 11.31 20.53
N LYS A 155 -9.92 11.04 21.08
CA LYS A 155 -10.40 11.65 22.32
C LYS A 155 -10.08 10.83 23.56
N ASN A 156 -9.86 9.53 23.39
CA ASN A 156 -9.64 8.60 24.49
C ASN A 156 -8.70 7.47 24.03
N PRO A 157 -7.45 7.79 23.65
CA PRO A 157 -6.51 6.77 23.22
C PRO A 157 -6.09 5.90 24.42
N PRO A 158 -5.71 4.63 24.19
CA PRO A 158 -5.03 3.84 25.22
C PRO A 158 -3.81 4.58 25.77
N LYS A 159 -3.47 4.31 27.04
CA LYS A 159 -2.31 4.97 27.68
C LYS A 159 -1.02 4.69 26.92
N GLU A 160 -0.90 3.48 26.43
CA GLU A 160 0.20 2.94 25.63
C GLU A 160 0.41 3.73 24.32
N PHE A 161 -0.66 4.31 23.77
CA PHE A 161 -0.65 5.08 22.53
C PHE A 161 -0.98 6.56 22.74
N ALA A 162 -0.92 7.05 23.99
CA ALA A 162 -1.27 8.43 24.32
C ALA A 162 -0.30 9.45 23.69
N HIS A 163 0.94 9.02 23.40
CA HIS A 163 1.97 9.82 22.75
C HIS A 163 1.85 9.84 21.22
N TRP A 164 0.94 9.05 20.65
CA TRP A 164 0.74 9.02 19.19
C TRP A 164 -0.01 10.25 18.71
N THR A 165 0.23 10.63 17.46
CA THR A 165 -0.56 11.66 16.80
C THR A 165 -1.82 11.04 16.22
N TRP A 166 -2.98 11.52 16.69
CA TRP A 166 -4.30 11.02 16.29
C TRP A 166 -5.01 11.97 15.32
N ASP A 167 -4.34 12.25 14.20
CA ASP A 167 -4.88 12.94 13.03
C ASP A 167 -4.74 12.04 11.79
N SER A 168 -5.36 12.45 10.68
CA SER A 168 -5.35 11.68 9.44
C SER A 168 -4.06 11.77 8.64
N ARG A 169 -3.15 12.69 9.02
CA ARG A 169 -1.94 13.00 8.26
C ARG A 169 -2.20 13.32 6.78
N ARG A 170 -3.40 13.85 6.43
CA ARG A 170 -3.77 14.28 5.06
C ARG A 170 -2.71 15.15 4.40
N SER A 171 -2.04 16.00 5.17
CA SER A 171 -0.98 16.90 4.69
C SER A 171 0.34 16.19 4.34
N LEU A 172 0.56 14.99 4.88
CA LEU A 172 1.74 14.15 4.60
C LEU A 172 1.47 13.09 3.54
N ALA A 173 0.20 12.88 3.18
CA ALA A 173 -0.19 11.88 2.19
C ALA A 173 0.43 12.23 0.84
N VAL A 174 1.23 11.29 0.33
CA VAL A 174 1.89 11.40 -0.98
C VAL A 174 0.84 11.01 -2.03
N LYS A 175 0.13 12.00 -2.59
CA LYS A 175 -1.03 11.79 -3.49
C LYS A 175 -0.59 11.43 -4.91
N GLY A 176 -1.05 10.29 -5.43
CA GLY A 176 -0.53 9.57 -6.61
C GLY A 176 -0.44 10.25 -7.98
N GLU A 177 -0.85 11.51 -8.16
CA GLU A 177 -1.11 12.08 -9.49
C GLU A 177 -0.29 13.34 -9.86
N ASP A 178 0.37 14.00 -8.90
CA ASP A 178 0.99 15.32 -9.11
C ASP A 178 2.53 15.34 -8.96
N GLU A 179 3.21 16.41 -9.39
CA GLU A 179 4.67 16.57 -9.15
C GLU A 179 5.05 16.50 -7.66
N GLY A 180 4.13 16.86 -6.76
CA GLY A 180 4.30 16.70 -5.32
C GLY A 180 4.46 15.23 -4.90
N PHE A 181 3.81 14.29 -5.62
CA PHE A 181 3.96 12.86 -5.43
C PHE A 181 5.41 12.41 -5.59
N ARG A 182 5.94 12.71 -6.78
CA ARG A 182 7.28 12.31 -7.19
C ARG A 182 8.33 12.91 -6.26
N THR A 183 8.18 14.19 -5.93
CA THR A 183 9.09 14.89 -5.01
C THR A 183 9.06 14.27 -3.61
N GLY A 184 7.88 13.95 -3.08
CA GLY A 184 7.71 13.29 -1.79
C GLY A 184 8.33 11.89 -1.75
N MET A 185 8.09 11.07 -2.77
CA MET A 185 8.69 9.74 -2.89
C MET A 185 10.21 9.82 -3.00
N VAL A 186 10.75 10.68 -3.87
CA VAL A 186 12.21 10.89 -3.99
C VAL A 186 12.80 11.32 -2.65
N ALA A 187 12.19 12.26 -1.95
CA ALA A 187 12.67 12.70 -0.64
C ALA A 187 12.69 11.55 0.38
N ALA A 188 11.65 10.71 0.40
CA ALA A 188 11.58 9.55 1.28
C ALA A 188 12.68 8.52 0.95
N TYR A 189 12.74 8.03 -0.30
CA TYR A 189 13.70 7.00 -0.74
C TYR A 189 15.14 7.47 -0.63
N ARG A 190 15.42 8.73 -0.95
CA ARG A 190 16.74 9.35 -0.76
C ARG A 190 17.12 9.43 0.72
N LYS A 191 16.18 9.83 1.59
CA LYS A 191 16.45 9.88 3.03
C LYS A 191 16.73 8.49 3.58
N MET A 192 15.94 7.49 3.19
CA MET A 192 16.19 6.09 3.53
C MET A 192 17.57 5.66 3.03
N ALA A 193 17.97 6.03 1.81
CA ALA A 193 19.29 5.71 1.27
C ALA A 193 20.43 6.37 2.06
N GLN A 194 20.26 7.61 2.52
CA GLN A 194 21.22 8.31 3.38
C GLN A 194 21.34 7.67 4.78
N LYS A 195 20.25 7.07 5.27
CA LYS A 195 20.14 6.42 6.58
C LYS A 195 20.22 4.89 6.46
N MET A 196 21.00 4.41 5.50
CA MET A 196 21.21 2.99 5.24
C MET A 196 22.70 2.74 5.03
N PRO A 197 23.28 1.64 5.51
CA PRO A 197 24.66 1.27 5.18
C PRO A 197 24.77 0.88 3.70
N ASP A 198 26.00 0.74 3.19
CA ASP A 198 26.27 0.45 1.78
C ASP A 198 25.80 -0.94 1.33
N ASN A 199 25.77 -1.89 2.26
CA ASN A 199 25.22 -3.24 2.08
C ASN A 199 23.74 -3.36 2.50
N GLY A 200 23.11 -2.27 2.92
CA GLY A 200 21.70 -2.26 3.27
C GLY A 200 20.78 -2.42 2.06
N LEU A 201 19.49 -2.59 2.32
CA LEU A 201 18.48 -2.83 1.29
C LEU A 201 17.17 -2.08 1.60
N GLN A 202 16.50 -1.64 0.54
CA GLN A 202 15.11 -1.18 0.62
C GLN A 202 14.24 -2.14 -0.19
N VAL A 203 13.30 -2.78 0.50
CA VAL A 203 12.29 -3.66 -0.07
C VAL A 203 11.09 -2.81 -0.46
N LEU A 204 10.74 -2.85 -1.74
CA LEU A 204 9.65 -2.09 -2.30
C LEU A 204 8.59 -3.02 -2.89
N MET A 205 7.38 -2.98 -2.36
CA MET A 205 6.22 -3.64 -2.94
C MET A 205 5.64 -2.74 -4.03
N PHE A 206 5.49 -3.27 -5.25
CA PHE A 206 5.05 -2.52 -6.41
C PHE A 206 4.15 -3.38 -7.30
N THR A 207 2.96 -2.88 -7.63
CA THR A 207 2.04 -3.55 -8.55
C THR A 207 1.29 -2.50 -9.38
N HIS A 208 1.63 -2.38 -10.66
CA HIS A 208 0.91 -1.49 -11.57
C HIS A 208 1.01 -1.96 -13.03
N GLN A 209 -0.09 -1.88 -13.78
CA GLN A 209 -0.12 -2.30 -15.20
C GLN A 209 0.40 -1.21 -16.15
N SER A 210 0.27 0.07 -15.78
CA SER A 210 0.72 1.21 -16.61
C SER A 210 2.24 1.32 -16.66
N GLY A 211 2.81 1.21 -17.87
CA GLY A 211 4.22 1.49 -18.14
C GLY A 211 4.65 2.92 -17.78
N ALA A 212 3.73 3.89 -17.78
CA ALA A 212 4.05 5.26 -17.37
C ALA A 212 4.40 5.35 -15.87
N ILE A 213 3.74 4.55 -15.03
CA ILE A 213 4.03 4.50 -13.58
C ILE A 213 5.35 3.74 -13.34
N TRP A 214 5.67 2.74 -14.15
CA TRP A 214 7.00 2.10 -14.14
C TRP A 214 8.12 3.07 -14.52
N ALA A 215 7.90 3.92 -15.54
CA ALA A 215 8.85 4.96 -15.92
C ALA A 215 9.03 6.00 -14.79
N ASP A 216 7.96 6.36 -14.08
CA ASP A 216 8.06 7.22 -12.91
C ASP A 216 8.84 6.57 -11.77
N MET A 217 8.63 5.27 -11.55
CA MET A 217 9.41 4.51 -10.58
C MET A 217 10.91 4.51 -10.93
N ALA A 218 11.27 4.32 -12.21
CA ALA A 218 12.66 4.43 -12.67
C ALA A 218 13.28 5.79 -12.29
N ASN A 219 12.56 6.88 -12.57
CA ASN A 219 13.00 8.23 -12.21
C ASN A 219 13.17 8.39 -10.69
N ILE A 220 12.25 7.86 -9.89
CA ILE A 220 12.33 7.98 -8.44
C ILE A 220 13.54 7.22 -7.90
N ILE A 221 13.81 6.02 -8.41
CA ILE A 221 14.96 5.20 -8.03
C ILE A 221 16.26 5.91 -8.43
N TRP A 222 16.36 6.43 -9.66
CA TRP A 222 17.52 7.18 -10.11
C TRP A 222 17.77 8.42 -9.27
N ALA A 223 16.76 9.28 -9.10
CA ALA A 223 16.86 10.50 -8.30
C ALA A 223 17.22 10.20 -6.83
N SER A 224 16.80 9.05 -6.30
CA SER A 224 17.13 8.63 -4.94
C SER A 224 18.55 8.07 -4.79
N GLY A 225 19.32 7.94 -5.89
CA GLY A 225 20.66 7.36 -5.87
C GLY A 225 20.66 5.83 -5.69
N LEU A 226 19.53 5.19 -5.99
CA LEU A 226 19.32 3.76 -5.83
C LEU A 226 19.40 3.03 -7.18
N GLN A 227 19.44 1.71 -7.12
CA GLN A 227 19.30 0.79 -8.25
C GLN A 227 18.51 -0.44 -7.81
N VAL A 228 17.77 -1.04 -8.74
CA VAL A 228 17.13 -2.34 -8.53
C VAL A 228 18.17 -3.44 -8.74
N THR A 229 18.33 -4.32 -7.76
CA THR A 229 19.28 -5.43 -7.82
C THR A 229 18.61 -6.79 -7.94
N ALA A 230 17.36 -6.90 -7.49
CA ALA A 230 16.51 -8.06 -7.72
C ALA A 230 15.05 -7.63 -7.81
N ALA A 231 14.26 -8.42 -8.54
CA ALA A 231 12.82 -8.28 -8.64
C ALA A 231 12.19 -9.66 -8.50
N TRP A 232 11.30 -9.80 -7.52
CA TRP A 232 10.64 -11.07 -7.21
C TRP A 232 9.15 -10.92 -7.47
N TYR A 233 8.63 -11.71 -8.39
CA TYR A 233 7.20 -11.79 -8.60
C TYR A 233 6.60 -12.78 -7.59
N VAL A 234 5.64 -12.32 -6.79
CA VAL A 234 4.96 -13.13 -5.77
C VAL A 234 3.48 -13.21 -6.15
N VAL A 235 2.99 -14.42 -6.39
CA VAL A 235 1.55 -14.67 -6.57
C VAL A 235 0.87 -14.45 -5.23
N THR A 236 -0.10 -13.53 -5.18
CA THR A 236 -0.88 -13.27 -3.96
C THR A 236 -2.20 -14.01 -4.07
N GLU A 237 -2.42 -15.01 -3.22
CA GLU A 237 -3.69 -15.74 -3.21
C GLU A 237 -4.81 -14.87 -2.64
N THR A 238 -5.71 -14.36 -3.49
CA THR A 238 -7.13 -14.25 -3.15
C THR A 238 -7.98 -14.03 -4.40
N ASP A 239 -8.56 -15.12 -4.92
CA ASP A 239 -9.77 -15.07 -5.75
C ASP A 239 -10.93 -14.61 -4.86
N SER A 240 -11.03 -13.30 -4.62
CA SER A 240 -12.28 -12.73 -4.14
C SER A 240 -13.18 -12.52 -5.34
N ALA A 241 -14.38 -13.12 -5.34
CA ALA A 241 -15.39 -12.97 -6.40
C ALA A 241 -15.81 -11.51 -6.70
N LEU A 242 -15.39 -10.55 -5.88
CA LEU A 242 -15.56 -9.11 -6.09
C LEU A 242 -14.53 -8.50 -7.06
N ARG A 243 -13.50 -9.25 -7.48
CA ARG A 243 -12.43 -8.82 -8.41
C ARG A 243 -12.57 -9.43 -9.80
N GLY A 244 -13.80 -9.55 -10.33
CA GLY A 244 -14.03 -9.99 -11.71
C GLY A 244 -13.50 -8.97 -12.73
N GLY A 245 -12.35 -9.26 -13.34
CA GLY A 245 -11.68 -8.43 -14.35
C GLY A 245 -10.25 -8.91 -14.64
N SER A 246 -9.56 -8.26 -15.59
CA SER A 246 -8.14 -8.48 -15.94
C SER A 246 -7.17 -7.97 -14.85
N ASN A 247 -7.45 -8.37 -13.61
CA ASN A 247 -6.73 -7.91 -12.43
C ASN A 247 -5.46 -8.73 -12.25
N VAL A 248 -4.40 -8.02 -11.89
CA VAL A 248 -3.11 -8.60 -11.53
C VAL A 248 -3.27 -9.59 -10.37
N LYS A 249 -2.69 -10.79 -10.50
CA LYS A 249 -2.78 -11.84 -9.47
C LYS A 249 -1.65 -11.80 -8.44
N GLY A 250 -0.62 -11.00 -8.67
CA GLY A 250 0.56 -10.95 -7.81
C GLY A 250 1.08 -9.55 -7.55
N THR A 251 2.16 -9.50 -6.78
CA THR A 251 2.89 -8.27 -6.49
C THR A 251 4.35 -8.46 -6.84
N ILE A 252 5.03 -7.38 -7.21
CA ILE A 252 6.48 -7.40 -7.42
C ILE A 252 7.15 -6.83 -6.19
N ILE A 253 8.14 -7.56 -5.68
CA ILE A 253 9.03 -7.13 -4.61
C ILE A 253 10.35 -6.73 -5.25
N LEU A 254 10.61 -5.43 -5.31
CA LEU A 254 11.86 -4.85 -5.79
C LEU A 254 12.85 -4.72 -4.63
N ILE A 255 14.09 -5.14 -4.86
CA ILE A 255 15.20 -4.99 -3.92
C ILE A 255 16.08 -3.84 -4.40
N LEU A 256 15.96 -2.70 -3.73
CA LEU A 256 16.74 -1.50 -4.03
C LEU A 256 18.01 -1.46 -3.17
N ARG A 257 19.13 -1.10 -3.79
CA ARG A 257 20.41 -0.87 -3.11
C ARG A 257 21.01 0.45 -3.56
N LYS A 258 21.96 0.99 -2.80
CA LYS A 258 22.77 2.13 -3.24
C LYS A 258 23.50 1.76 -4.53
N ARG A 259 23.64 2.74 -5.42
CA ARG A 259 24.47 2.58 -6.62
C ARG A 259 25.94 2.79 -6.25
N HIS A 260 26.75 1.75 -6.41
CA HIS A 260 28.20 1.78 -6.09
C HIS A 260 29.07 2.11 -7.30
N GLN A 261 28.57 1.87 -8.50
CA GLN A 261 29.31 2.05 -9.75
C GLN A 261 28.62 3.10 -10.63
N ALA A 262 29.41 3.99 -11.21
CA ALA A 262 28.94 4.96 -12.19
C ALA A 262 29.01 4.33 -13.60
N LEU A 263 28.15 3.34 -13.85
CA LEU A 263 28.06 2.71 -15.18
C LEU A 263 27.46 3.68 -16.19
N GLU A 264 27.93 3.58 -17.43
CA GLU A 264 27.51 4.38 -18.58
C GLU A 264 27.20 3.46 -19.77
N THR A 265 26.16 3.80 -20.54
CA THR A 265 25.75 3.06 -21.73
C THR A 265 25.13 4.00 -22.77
N PHE A 266 24.88 3.48 -23.97
CA PHE A 266 24.12 4.15 -25.02
C PHE A 266 22.77 3.48 -25.21
N ARG A 267 21.77 4.22 -25.70
CA ARG A 267 20.42 3.68 -25.89
C ARG A 267 20.34 2.41 -26.73
N ASP A 268 21.17 2.31 -27.76
CA ASP A 268 21.15 1.15 -28.65
C ASP A 268 21.59 -0.11 -27.90
N ASP A 269 22.71 -0.05 -27.16
CA ASP A 269 23.23 -1.17 -26.35
C ASP A 269 22.27 -1.52 -25.20
N LEU A 270 21.75 -0.49 -24.52
CA LEU A 270 20.77 -0.64 -23.44
C LEU A 270 19.48 -1.31 -23.91
N GLY A 271 19.04 -1.04 -25.14
CA GLY A 271 17.86 -1.68 -25.72
C GLY A 271 18.03 -3.19 -25.83
N TRP A 272 19.21 -3.65 -26.28
CA TRP A 272 19.54 -5.08 -26.35
C TRP A 272 19.59 -5.74 -24.97
N GLU A 273 20.25 -5.11 -23.99
CA GLU A 273 20.34 -5.64 -22.63
C GLU A 273 18.95 -5.76 -21.96
N ILE A 274 18.09 -4.77 -22.19
CA ILE A 274 16.71 -4.82 -21.70
C ILE A 274 15.94 -5.96 -22.36
N GLU A 275 16.02 -6.09 -23.69
CA GLU A 275 15.31 -7.16 -24.41
C GLU A 275 15.77 -8.54 -23.93
N GLU A 276 17.07 -8.75 -23.76
CA GLU A 276 17.64 -9.99 -23.25
C GLU A 276 17.15 -10.29 -21.83
N ALA A 277 17.24 -9.32 -20.90
CA ALA A 277 16.82 -9.50 -19.52
C ALA A 277 15.30 -9.75 -19.38
N VAL A 278 14.49 -9.04 -20.18
CA VAL A 278 13.04 -9.25 -20.22
C VAL A 278 12.72 -10.64 -20.73
N LYS A 279 13.38 -11.08 -21.81
CA LYS A 279 13.18 -12.40 -22.39
C LYS A 279 13.54 -13.50 -21.40
N GLU A 280 14.70 -13.43 -20.76
CA GLU A 280 15.13 -14.40 -19.75
C GLU A 280 14.12 -14.51 -18.59
N GLN A 281 13.66 -13.37 -18.08
CA GLN A 281 12.71 -13.33 -16.97
C GLN A 281 11.36 -13.93 -17.36
N VAL A 282 10.82 -13.58 -18.53
CA VAL A 282 9.53 -14.07 -19.01
C VAL A 282 9.60 -15.57 -19.33
N GLU A 283 10.67 -16.03 -19.99
CA GLU A 283 10.88 -17.45 -20.28
C GLU A 283 11.00 -18.29 -19.00
N SER A 284 11.68 -17.77 -17.98
CA SER A 284 11.78 -18.41 -16.66
C SER A 284 10.39 -18.60 -16.02
N LEU A 285 9.57 -17.56 -15.98
CA LEU A 285 8.21 -17.63 -15.42
C LEU A 285 7.29 -18.55 -16.22
N ILE A 286 7.36 -18.53 -17.55
CA ILE A 286 6.62 -19.48 -18.41
C ILE A 286 7.08 -20.92 -18.14
N GLY A 287 8.38 -21.13 -17.94
CA GLY A 287 8.94 -22.44 -17.58
C GLY A 287 8.42 -22.95 -16.23
N LEU A 288 8.32 -22.06 -15.23
CA LEU A 288 7.72 -22.35 -13.94
C LEU A 288 6.22 -22.69 -14.06
N ASP A 289 5.46 -21.91 -14.82
CA ASP A 289 4.03 -22.16 -15.04
C ASP A 289 3.78 -23.53 -15.68
N LYS A 290 4.58 -23.88 -16.71
CA LYS A 290 4.52 -25.20 -17.35
C LYS A 290 4.79 -26.35 -16.37
N LYS A 291 5.78 -26.20 -15.49
CA LYS A 291 6.09 -27.20 -14.46
C LYS A 291 4.94 -27.37 -13.48
N VAL A 292 4.33 -26.28 -13.03
CA VAL A 292 3.21 -26.33 -12.09
C VAL A 292 1.95 -26.93 -12.72
N ARG A 293 1.63 -26.57 -13.96
CA ARG A 293 0.54 -27.21 -14.73
C ARG A 293 0.78 -28.70 -14.96
N SER A 294 2.03 -29.11 -15.17
CA SER A 294 2.37 -30.54 -15.32
C SER A 294 2.12 -31.35 -14.04
N GLN A 295 2.02 -30.71 -12.89
CA GLN A 295 1.68 -31.31 -11.60
C GLN A 295 0.17 -31.30 -11.31
N GLY A 296 -0.66 -30.90 -12.27
CA GLY A 296 -2.13 -30.88 -12.16
C GLY A 296 -2.70 -29.66 -11.45
N ALA A 297 -1.88 -28.64 -11.17
CA ALA A 297 -2.32 -27.38 -10.60
C ALA A 297 -2.78 -26.39 -11.71
N GLU A 298 -3.61 -25.42 -11.33
CA GLU A 298 -3.95 -24.31 -12.22
C GLU A 298 -2.70 -23.44 -12.53
N GLY A 299 -2.75 -22.74 -13.65
CA GLY A 299 -1.67 -21.82 -14.05
C GLY A 299 -1.48 -20.70 -13.02
N LEU A 300 -0.22 -20.35 -12.76
CA LEU A 300 0.19 -19.37 -11.76
C LEU A 300 0.12 -17.92 -12.27
N TYR A 301 0.31 -17.71 -13.57
CA TYR A 301 0.51 -16.36 -14.14
C TYR A 301 -0.51 -16.05 -15.24
N THR A 302 -0.96 -14.81 -15.28
CA THR A 302 -1.71 -14.20 -16.38
C THR A 302 -0.78 -13.43 -17.32
N ASP A 303 -1.27 -13.00 -18.48
CA ASP A 303 -0.48 -12.17 -19.41
C ASP A 303 -0.06 -10.83 -18.78
N ALA A 304 -0.92 -10.25 -17.93
CA ALA A 304 -0.60 -9.04 -17.18
C ALA A 304 0.55 -9.28 -16.18
N ASP A 305 0.60 -10.46 -15.57
CA ASP A 305 1.66 -10.85 -14.63
C ASP A 305 3.01 -10.98 -15.33
N LEU A 306 3.03 -11.61 -16.51
CA LEU A 306 4.24 -11.70 -17.35
C LEU A 306 4.72 -10.33 -17.82
N GLN A 307 3.79 -9.45 -18.22
CA GLN A 307 4.12 -8.09 -18.63
C GLN A 307 4.79 -7.29 -17.50
N MET A 308 4.27 -7.34 -16.28
CA MET A 308 4.89 -6.61 -15.16
C MET A 308 6.23 -7.22 -14.75
N ALA A 309 6.39 -8.54 -14.82
CA ALA A 309 7.69 -9.18 -14.61
C ALA A 309 8.72 -8.68 -15.64
N GLY A 310 8.30 -8.51 -16.91
CA GLY A 310 9.10 -7.85 -17.93
C GLY A 310 9.48 -6.42 -17.55
N TYR A 311 8.53 -5.59 -17.10
CA TYR A 311 8.84 -4.24 -16.63
C TYR A 311 9.85 -4.21 -15.48
N ALA A 312 9.74 -5.14 -14.53
CA ALA A 312 10.68 -5.23 -13.42
C ALA A 312 12.09 -5.66 -13.87
N ALA A 313 12.19 -6.57 -14.85
CA ALA A 313 13.46 -6.94 -15.46
C ALA A 313 14.11 -5.77 -16.20
N ALA A 314 13.32 -5.04 -17.01
CA ALA A 314 13.79 -3.83 -17.68
C ALA A 314 14.27 -2.77 -16.67
N LEU A 315 13.51 -2.57 -15.59
CA LEU A 315 13.85 -1.62 -14.52
C LEU A 315 15.18 -1.96 -13.83
N LYS A 316 15.47 -3.26 -13.65
CA LYS A 316 16.76 -3.73 -13.11
C LYS A 316 17.93 -3.31 -13.99
N VAL A 317 17.83 -3.50 -15.30
CA VAL A 317 18.89 -3.11 -16.25
C VAL A 317 19.02 -1.58 -16.29
N LEU A 318 17.90 -0.87 -16.47
CA LEU A 318 17.86 0.59 -16.56
C LEU A 318 18.52 1.27 -15.36
N THR A 319 18.15 0.85 -14.15
CA THR A 319 18.58 1.55 -12.92
C THR A 319 20.02 1.25 -12.50
N ALA A 320 20.67 0.27 -13.13
CA ALA A 320 22.10 0.00 -12.96
C ALA A 320 22.99 1.12 -13.53
N TYR A 321 22.53 1.78 -14.60
CA TYR A 321 23.28 2.84 -15.27
C TYR A 321 23.05 4.19 -14.60
N SER A 322 24.15 4.92 -14.39
CA SER A 322 24.16 6.29 -13.89
C SER A 322 24.15 7.33 -15.02
N ARG A 323 24.65 6.93 -16.19
CA ARG A 323 24.68 7.77 -17.40
C ARG A 323 24.17 7.02 -18.61
N ILE A 324 23.36 7.68 -19.42
CA ILE A 324 22.86 7.15 -20.69
C ILE A 324 22.97 8.25 -21.75
N ASP A 325 23.60 7.94 -22.88
CA ASP A 325 23.92 8.92 -23.94
C ASP A 325 24.66 10.16 -23.40
N GLY A 326 25.60 9.97 -22.46
CA GLY A 326 26.35 11.05 -21.82
C GLY A 326 25.54 11.94 -20.86
N LYS A 327 24.25 11.64 -20.64
CA LYS A 327 23.41 12.36 -19.68
C LYS A 327 23.44 11.69 -18.31
N ASP A 328 23.49 12.49 -17.25
CA ASP A 328 23.36 12.02 -15.87
C ASP A 328 21.90 11.72 -15.53
N MET A 329 21.60 10.46 -15.18
CA MET A 329 20.22 10.00 -14.95
C MET A 329 19.63 10.53 -13.64
N VAL A 330 20.45 10.92 -12.65
CA VAL A 330 19.96 11.57 -11.42
C VAL A 330 19.43 12.95 -11.79
N THR A 331 20.21 13.71 -12.55
CA THR A 331 19.86 15.06 -13.00
C THR A 331 18.64 15.05 -13.92
N GLU A 332 18.59 14.11 -14.88
CA GLU A 332 17.46 13.94 -15.78
C GLU A 332 16.18 13.55 -15.01
N ALA A 333 16.29 12.63 -14.04
CA ALA A 333 15.16 12.20 -13.24
C ALA A 333 14.64 13.29 -12.29
N GLU A 334 15.48 14.24 -11.87
CA GLU A 334 15.07 15.37 -11.05
C GLU A 334 14.37 16.48 -11.85
N ALA A 335 14.63 16.57 -13.16
CA ALA A 335 14.09 17.61 -14.01
C ALA A 335 12.54 17.68 -13.94
N PRO A 336 11.96 18.89 -13.87
CA PRO A 336 10.51 19.06 -13.84
C PRO A 336 9.86 18.58 -15.14
N ARG A 337 8.64 18.05 -15.05
CA ARG A 337 7.93 17.53 -16.21
C ARG A 337 7.55 18.69 -17.14
N GLN A 338 8.01 18.60 -18.39
CA GLN A 338 7.53 19.50 -19.45
C GLN A 338 6.33 18.87 -20.14
N LYS A 339 5.16 19.51 -20.02
CA LYS A 339 3.90 19.03 -20.62
C LYS A 339 4.09 18.84 -22.14
N GLY A 340 3.95 17.61 -22.63
CA GLY A 340 4.08 17.26 -24.05
C GLY A 340 5.46 16.72 -24.48
N LYS A 341 6.47 16.69 -23.62
CA LYS A 341 7.71 15.93 -23.86
C LYS A 341 7.57 14.52 -23.29
N LYS A 342 7.98 13.51 -24.07
CA LYS A 342 8.22 12.17 -23.53
C LYS A 342 9.45 12.24 -22.62
N ASN A 343 9.37 11.60 -21.45
CA ASN A 343 10.53 11.43 -20.57
C ASN A 343 11.59 10.56 -21.26
N PHE A 344 12.79 10.50 -20.66
CA PHE A 344 13.90 9.73 -21.21
C PHE A 344 13.59 8.22 -21.34
N CYS A 345 12.66 7.70 -20.52
CA CYS A 345 12.16 6.32 -20.52
C CYS A 345 10.84 6.14 -21.27
#